data_AF-C9YSJ7-F1
#
_entry.id   AF-C9YSJ7-F1
#
_cell.length_a   1.000
_cell.length_b   1.000
_cell.length_c   1.000
_cell.angle_alpha   90.00
_cell.angle_beta   90.00
_cell.angle_gamma   90.00
#
_symmetry.space_group_name_H-M   'P 1'
#
loop_
_entity.id
_entity.type
_entity.pdbx_description
1 polymer ?
#
loop_
_entity_poly.entity_id
_entity_poly.type
_entity_poly.pdbx_seq_one_letter_code
_entity_poly.pdbx_strand_id
1 'polypeptide(L)' 'IGRYSDLQEDYPAIAHFHTLRVNQPSGWFYTADALRTICDIWDRHGSGLT' A
#
# COMPACT_ATOMS: atom_id res chain seq x y z
N ILE A 1 5.39 8.01 -3.11
CA ILE A 1 6.66 8.44 -2.46
C ILE A 1 7.62 7.28 -2.55
N GLY A 2 8.71 7.43 -3.31
CA GLY A 2 9.70 6.37 -3.50
C GLY A 2 10.55 6.16 -2.25
N ARG A 3 10.74 4.90 -1.87
CA ARG A 3 11.73 4.44 -0.91
C ARG A 3 12.37 3.16 -1.46
N TYR A 4 13.67 3.02 -1.21
CA TYR A 4 14.49 1.91 -1.63
C TYR A 4 15.27 1.38 -0.41
N SER A 5 15.47 0.08 -0.34
CA SER A 5 16.30 -0.53 0.71
C SER A 5 17.79 -0.23 0.44
N ASP A 6 18.60 -0.06 1.49
CA ASP A 6 20.06 -0.01 1.37
C ASP A 6 20.68 -1.42 1.34
N LEU A 7 19.90 -2.45 1.71
CA LEU A 7 20.29 -3.86 1.73
C LEU A 7 19.46 -4.65 0.71
N GLN A 8 19.56 -4.26 -0.56
CA GLN A 8 18.72 -4.81 -1.64
C GLN A 8 19.07 -6.25 -1.99
N GLU A 9 20.35 -6.64 -1.84
CA GLU A 9 20.83 -8.00 -2.10
C GLU A 9 20.30 -8.98 -1.04
N ASP A 10 20.31 -8.56 0.24
CA ASP A 10 19.82 -9.38 1.35
C ASP A 10 18.28 -9.43 1.39
N TYR A 11 17.61 -8.34 1.00
CA TYR A 11 16.15 -8.21 1.07
C TYR A 11 15.52 -7.75 -0.27
N PRO A 12 15.61 -8.57 -1.33
CA PRO A 12 15.18 -8.17 -2.67
C PRO A 12 13.69 -7.86 -2.78
N ALA A 13 12.85 -8.49 -1.95
CA ALA A 13 11.39 -8.27 -1.93
C ALA A 13 10.99 -6.84 -1.56
N ILE A 14 11.85 -6.10 -0.84
CA ILE A 14 11.63 -4.71 -0.43
C ILE A 14 12.68 -3.76 -1.02
N ALA A 15 13.41 -4.18 -2.06
CA ALA A 15 14.33 -3.31 -2.77
C ALA A 15 13.63 -2.02 -3.22
N HIS A 16 12.36 -2.13 -3.63
CA HIS A 16 11.45 -1.03 -3.92
C HIS A 16 10.26 -1.11 -2.96
N PHE A 17 10.07 -0.12 -2.10
CA PHE A 17 9.01 -0.13 -1.09
C PHE A 17 8.30 1.23 -1.01
N HIS A 18 7.53 1.53 -2.04
CA HIS A 18 6.95 2.85 -2.24
C HIS A 18 5.65 3.05 -1.43
N THR A 19 5.47 4.24 -0.84
CA THR A 19 4.19 4.63 -0.23
C THR A 19 3.29 5.31 -1.26
N LEU A 20 2.06 4.85 -1.42
CA LEU A 20 1.03 5.55 -2.18
C LEU A 20 0.11 6.30 -1.21
N ARG A 21 -0.26 7.53 -1.58
CA ARG A 21 -1.26 8.33 -0.86
C ARG A 21 -2.52 8.36 -1.72
N VAL A 22 -3.57 7.72 -1.24
CA VAL A 22 -4.88 7.64 -1.91
C VAL A 22 -5.83 8.60 -1.19
N ASN A 23 -6.66 9.30 -1.96
CA ASN A 23 -7.56 10.31 -1.40
C ASN A 23 -8.67 9.65 -0.56
N GLN A 24 -8.80 10.07 0.70
CA GLN A 24 -9.87 9.65 1.59
C GLN A 24 -11.18 10.42 1.33
N PRO A 25 -12.36 9.88 1.68
CA PRO A 25 -13.58 10.65 1.76
C PRO A 25 -13.52 11.70 2.89
N SER A 26 -14.29 12.77 2.74
CA SER A 26 -14.45 13.77 3.80
C SER A 26 -14.99 13.14 5.08
N GLY A 27 -14.37 13.44 6.21
CA GLY A 27 -14.76 12.90 7.52
C GLY A 27 -14.43 11.42 7.76
N TRP A 28 -13.72 10.75 6.84
CA TRP A 28 -13.26 9.36 7.00
C TRP A 28 -14.38 8.32 7.26
N PHE A 29 -15.60 8.57 6.78
CA PHE A 29 -16.68 7.59 6.84
C PHE A 29 -16.61 6.67 5.62
N TYR A 30 -16.58 5.36 5.85
CA TYR A 30 -16.50 4.34 4.81
C TYR A 30 -17.62 3.32 4.94
N THR A 31 -18.03 2.75 3.81
CA THR A 31 -18.75 1.47 3.81
C THR A 31 -17.74 0.32 3.88
N ALA A 32 -18.16 -0.82 4.41
CA ALA A 32 -17.30 -2.01 4.44
C ALA A 32 -16.91 -2.48 3.02
N ASP A 33 -17.80 -2.26 2.04
CA ASP A 33 -17.56 -2.58 0.63
C ASP A 33 -16.42 -1.74 0.02
N ALA A 34 -16.41 -0.43 0.30
CA ALA A 34 -15.34 0.46 -0.16
C ALA A 34 -13.98 0.07 0.41
N LEU A 35 -13.92 -0.31 1.70
CA LEU A 35 -12.68 -0.75 2.33
C LEU A 35 -12.19 -2.07 1.74
N ARG A 36 -13.07 -3.07 1.58
CA ARG A 36 -12.70 -4.36 0.96
C ARG A 36 -12.17 -4.19 -0.46
N THR A 37 -12.80 -3.30 -1.24
CA THR A 37 -12.31 -2.99 -2.59
C THR A 37 -10.87 -2.48 -2.57
N ILE A 38 -10.53 -1.59 -1.64
CA ILE A 38 -9.14 -1.08 -1.52
C ILE A 38 -8.19 -2.19 -1.05
N CYS A 39 -8.60 -3.02 -0.08
CA CYS A 39 -7.81 -4.15 0.37
C CYS A 39 -7.51 -5.15 -0.76
N ASP A 40 -8.52 -5.55 -1.54
CA ASP A 40 -8.35 -6.51 -2.65
C ASP A 40 -7.37 -5.99 -3.72
N ILE A 41 -7.41 -4.68 -4.01
CA ILE A 41 -6.46 -4.03 -4.91
C ILE A 41 -5.05 -4.04 -4.31
N TRP A 42 -4.93 -3.72 -3.02
CA TRP A 42 -3.64 -3.63 -2.33
C TRP A 42 -2.99 -4.99 -2.10
N ASP A 43 -3.76 -6.04 -1.83
CA ASP A 43 -3.25 -7.41 -1.70
C ASP A 43 -2.71 -7.93 -3.04
N ARG A 44 -3.33 -7.52 -4.16
CA ARG A 44 -2.87 -7.92 -5.49
C ARG A 44 -1.61 -7.19 -5.96
N HIS A 45 -1.48 -5.92 -5.60
CA HIS A 45 -0.50 -5.01 -6.22
C HIS A 45 0.52 -4.41 -5.26
N GLY A 46 0.26 -4.45 -3.97
CA GLY A 46 1.07 -3.86 -2.92
C GLY A 46 1.63 -4.89 -1.96
N SER A 47 1.94 -4.44 -0.75
CA SER A 47 2.54 -5.26 0.30
C SER A 47 1.53 -5.85 1.29
N GLY A 48 0.25 -5.49 1.17
CA GLY A 48 -0.78 -5.79 2.18
C GLY A 48 -0.67 -4.92 3.44
N LEU A 49 0.26 -3.96 3.51
CA LEU A 49 0.44 -3.05 4.65
C LEU A 49 -0.16 -1.67 4.37
N THR A 50 -0.98 -1.15 5.29
CA THR A 50 -1.70 0.13 5.15
C THR A 50 -1.59 1.00 6.39
#